data_AF-A0A4Q2V1U3-F1
#
_entry.id   AF-A0A4Q2V1U3-F1
#
_cell.length_a   1.000
_cell.length_b   1.000
_cell.length_c   1.000
_cell.angle_alpha   90.00
_cell.angle_beta   90.00
_cell.angle_gamma   90.00
#
_symmetry.space_group_name_H-M   'P 1'
#
loop_
_entity.id
_entity.type
_entity.pdbx_description
1 polymer ?
#
loop_
_entity_poly.entity_id
_entity_poly.type
_entity_poly.pdbx_seq_one_letter_code
_entity_poly.pdbx_strand_id
1 'polypeptide(L)'
;MSDIKAQLEGLRHDWSVCKAQDDQKHSLITSLFNHVDSQSDLLLDANAELRDKKDAIKLTRERVEELEEQLRELQLEKVDRIVFYKCFEFFRDDLVRDGLEGGKRTASILKQAVEGELKSFDPSMPHHLQVIVRVYANLKGLAKTYKDTSILPAPDSLEAFVSGFNMGDTLCDYVDAGNGKECADEKVKGELVPFDFE
;
A
#
# COMPACT_ATOMS: atom_id res chain seq x y z
N MET A 1 42.92 64.39 67.75
CA MET A 1 42.26 63.19 68.32
C MET A 1 40.81 63.06 67.89
N SER A 2 39.99 64.13 67.90
CA SER A 2 38.59 64.08 67.45
C SER A 2 38.43 63.74 65.96
N ASP A 3 39.27 64.33 65.10
CA ASP A 3 39.21 64.17 63.63
C ASP A 3 39.57 62.74 63.17
N ILE A 4 40.59 62.13 63.79
CA ILE A 4 41.01 60.74 63.52
C ILE A 4 39.91 59.73 63.89
N LYS A 5 39.15 59.99 64.96
CA LYS A 5 38.02 59.13 65.34
C LYS A 5 36.90 59.20 64.31
N ALA A 6 36.57 60.40 63.83
CA ALA A 6 35.55 60.58 62.79
C ALA A 6 35.96 59.89 61.47
N GLN A 7 37.23 59.99 61.07
CA GLN A 7 37.75 59.28 59.89
C GLN A 7 37.70 57.75 60.04
N LEU A 8 38.04 57.22 61.22
CA LEU A 8 37.94 55.79 61.51
C LEU A 8 36.49 55.28 61.49
N GLU A 9 35.54 56.10 61.96
CA GLU A 9 34.11 55.77 61.88
C GLU A 9 33.61 55.76 60.43
N GLY A 10 34.04 56.72 59.60
CA GLY A 10 33.75 56.74 58.16
C GLY A 10 34.28 55.49 57.43
N LEU A 11 35.56 55.16 57.64
CA LEU A 11 36.16 53.96 57.05
C LEU A 11 35.47 52.65 57.49
N ARG A 12 35.04 52.59 58.76
CA ARG A 12 34.28 51.44 59.27
C ARG A 12 32.91 51.32 58.61
N HIS A 13 32.23 52.44 58.40
CA HIS A 13 30.96 52.48 57.70
C HIS A 13 31.11 52.01 56.25
N ASP A 14 32.07 52.58 55.51
CA ASP A 14 32.32 52.22 54.10
C ASP A 14 32.69 50.73 53.95
N TRP A 15 33.52 50.21 54.85
CA TRP A 15 33.85 48.78 54.89
C TRP A 15 32.59 47.91 55.14
N SER A 16 31.71 48.33 56.06
CA SER A 16 30.47 47.61 56.34
C SER A 16 29.54 47.59 55.13
N VAL A 17 29.43 48.70 54.40
CA VAL A 17 28.61 48.78 53.18
C VAL A 17 29.20 47.90 52.08
N CYS A 18 30.52 47.96 51.86
CA CYS A 18 31.21 47.14 50.87
C CYS A 18 31.05 45.64 51.18
N LYS A 19 31.22 45.25 52.44
CA LYS A 19 31.01 43.87 52.88
C LYS A 19 29.58 43.40 52.65
N ALA A 20 28.58 44.22 52.98
CA ALA A 20 27.17 43.87 52.73
C ALA A 20 26.87 43.68 51.24
N GLN A 21 27.47 44.49 50.36
CA GLN A 21 27.35 44.32 48.92
C GLN A 21 28.01 43.02 48.43
N ASP A 22 29.18 42.67 48.95
CA ASP A 22 29.85 41.43 48.57
C ASP A 22 29.11 40.20 49.06
N ASP A 23 28.54 40.24 50.27
CA ASP A 23 27.66 39.18 50.78
C ASP A 23 26.41 39.02 49.87
N GLN A 24 25.82 40.14 49.42
CA GLN A 24 24.69 40.11 48.49
C GLN A 24 25.08 39.53 47.12
N LYS A 25 26.22 39.94 46.56
CA LYS A 25 26.74 39.38 45.29
C LYS A 25 27.02 37.88 45.43
N HIS A 26 27.64 37.46 46.53
CA HIS A 26 27.95 36.05 46.77
C HIS A 26 26.68 35.21 46.88
N SER A 27 25.64 35.72 47.56
CA SER A 27 24.33 35.09 47.62
C SER A 27 23.68 34.96 46.23
N LEU A 28 23.73 36.02 45.41
CA LEU A 28 23.21 35.99 44.05
C LEU A 28 23.96 34.99 43.16
N ILE A 29 25.29 34.99 43.20
CA ILE A 29 26.13 34.07 42.41
C ILE A 29 25.82 32.63 42.80
N THR A 30 25.72 32.33 44.10
CA THR A 30 25.35 31.00 44.59
C THR A 30 23.96 30.59 44.08
N SER A 31 22.99 31.49 44.13
CA SER A 31 21.64 31.25 43.61
C SER A 31 21.64 30.97 42.10
N LEU A 32 22.44 31.72 41.32
CA LEU A 32 22.58 31.51 39.88
C LEU A 32 23.21 30.16 39.56
N PHE A 33 24.27 29.75 40.26
CA PHE A 33 24.87 28.43 40.08
C PHE A 33 23.87 27.30 40.39
N ASN A 34 23.18 27.39 41.53
CA ASN A 34 22.14 26.41 41.87
C ASN A 34 21.04 26.33 40.81
N HIS A 35 20.68 27.47 40.20
CA HIS A 35 19.69 27.50 39.13
C HIS A 35 20.21 26.84 37.85
N VAL A 36 21.46 27.11 37.46
CA VAL A 36 22.10 26.50 36.29
C VAL A 36 22.22 24.99 36.47
N ASP A 37 22.63 24.53 37.65
CA ASP A 37 22.74 23.10 37.96
C ASP A 37 21.35 22.43 37.87
N SER A 38 20.34 23.02 38.49
CA SER A 38 18.96 22.52 38.41
C SER A 38 18.42 22.50 36.98
N GLN A 39 18.72 23.51 36.16
CA GLN A 39 18.32 23.53 34.75
C GLN A 39 19.06 22.48 33.93
N SER A 40 20.34 22.25 34.22
CA SER A 40 21.14 21.21 33.57
C SER A 40 20.57 19.81 33.86
N ASP A 41 20.20 19.54 35.10
CA ASP A 41 19.59 18.27 35.50
C ASP A 41 18.25 18.05 34.78
N LEU A 42 17.38 19.07 34.76
CA LEU A 42 16.09 19.00 34.05
C LEU A 42 16.27 18.77 32.54
N LEU A 43 17.29 19.37 31.93
CA LEU A 43 17.59 19.14 30.51
C LEU A 43 18.09 17.72 30.24
N LEU A 44 18.88 17.15 31.15
CA LEU A 44 19.33 15.77 31.04
C LEU A 44 18.14 14.80 31.12
N ASP A 45 17.26 14.99 32.10
CA ASP A 45 16.06 14.17 32.29
C ASP A 45 15.11 14.27 31.08
N ALA A 46 14.84 15.49 30.61
CA ALA A 46 13.99 15.71 29.44
C ALA A 46 14.57 15.08 28.17
N ASN A 47 15.90 15.10 27.99
CA ASN A 47 16.56 14.47 26.86
C ASN A 47 16.52 12.94 26.94
N ALA A 48 16.63 12.37 28.13
CA ALA A 48 16.48 10.93 28.35
C ALA A 48 15.05 10.49 27.98
N GLU A 49 14.02 11.16 28.50
CA GLU A 49 12.63 10.87 28.15
C GLU A 49 12.34 11.01 26.66
N LEU A 50 12.91 12.04 26.02
CA LEU A 50 12.71 12.26 24.58
C LEU A 50 13.33 11.14 23.75
N ARG A 51 14.47 10.58 24.20
CA ARG A 51 15.10 9.42 23.55
C ARG A 51 14.20 8.20 23.66
N ASP A 52 13.72 7.88 24.85
CA ASP A 52 12.84 6.72 25.07
C ASP A 52 11.55 6.82 24.25
N LYS A 53 10.94 8.02 24.19
CA LYS A 53 9.75 8.28 23.36
C LYS A 53 10.04 8.10 21.87
N LYS A 54 11.21 8.54 21.38
CA LYS A 54 11.61 8.35 19.97
C LYS A 54 11.78 6.87 19.63
N ASP A 55 12.40 6.10 20.51
CA ASP A 55 12.62 4.67 20.32
C ASP A 55 11.27 3.91 20.31
N ALA A 56 10.35 4.26 21.22
CA ALA A 56 9.00 3.70 21.25
C ALA A 56 8.19 4.02 19.97
N ILE A 57 8.27 5.27 19.48
CA ILE A 57 7.61 5.67 18.22
C ILE A 57 8.17 4.89 17.04
N LYS A 58 9.48 4.69 16.98
CA LYS A 58 10.12 3.93 15.91
C LYS A 58 9.60 2.49 15.87
N LEU A 59 9.62 1.80 17.00
CA LEU A 59 9.11 0.43 17.11
C LEU A 59 7.62 0.34 16.73
N THR A 60 6.82 1.32 17.17
CA THR A 60 5.39 1.36 16.87
C THR A 60 5.14 1.56 15.36
N ARG A 61 5.92 2.42 14.69
CA ARG A 61 5.82 2.63 13.24
C ARG A 61 6.18 1.36 12.48
N GLU A 62 7.27 0.70 12.85
CA GLU A 62 7.67 -0.58 12.23
C GLU A 62 6.57 -1.63 12.37
N ARG A 63 5.94 -1.72 13.55
CA ARG A 63 4.81 -2.65 13.77
C ARG A 63 3.55 -2.28 12.98
N VAL A 64 3.26 -0.99 12.83
CA VAL A 64 2.13 -0.53 12.01
C VAL A 64 2.36 -0.88 10.54
N GLU A 65 3.56 -0.63 10.02
CA GLU A 65 3.92 -0.97 8.63
C GLU A 65 3.78 -2.48 8.35
N GLU A 66 4.24 -3.32 9.29
CA GLU A 66 4.11 -4.78 9.20
C GLU A 66 2.63 -5.23 9.22
N LEU A 67 1.82 -4.68 10.13
CA LEU A 67 0.40 -5.02 10.21
C LEU A 67 -0.39 -4.52 8.99
N GLU A 68 -0.04 -3.36 8.45
CA GLU A 68 -0.63 -2.85 7.22
C GLU A 68 -0.27 -3.74 6.01
N GLU A 69 0.94 -4.29 5.96
CA GLU A 69 1.34 -5.25 4.92
C GLU A 69 0.54 -6.55 5.04
N GLN A 70 0.44 -7.12 6.24
CA GLN A 70 -0.37 -8.31 6.50
C GLN A 70 -1.87 -8.08 6.16
N LEU A 71 -2.40 -6.90 6.45
CA LEU A 71 -3.76 -6.53 6.06
C LEU A 71 -3.92 -6.44 4.55
N ARG A 72 -2.94 -5.89 3.82
CA ARG A 72 -2.98 -5.84 2.35
C ARG A 72 -2.96 -7.24 1.74
N GLU A 73 -2.12 -8.13 2.26
CA GLU A 73 -2.06 -9.53 1.82
C GLU A 73 -3.38 -10.26 2.05
N LEU A 74 -3.92 -10.18 3.27
CA LEU A 74 -5.21 -10.78 3.61
C LEU A 74 -6.37 -10.16 2.81
N GLN A 75 -6.32 -8.87 2.51
CA GLN A 75 -7.32 -8.23 1.64
C GLN A 75 -7.21 -8.72 0.21
N LEU A 76 -6.01 -8.96 -0.33
CA LEU A 76 -5.84 -9.56 -1.65
C LEU A 76 -6.34 -11.00 -1.72
N GLU A 77 -6.21 -11.75 -0.62
CA GLU A 77 -6.79 -13.11 -0.48
C GLU A 77 -8.32 -13.09 -0.30
N LYS A 78 -8.89 -12.06 0.31
CA LYS A 78 -10.32 -11.95 0.65
C LYS A 78 -11.16 -11.03 -0.25
N VAL A 79 -10.62 -10.46 -1.33
CA VAL A 79 -11.52 -9.85 -2.32
C VAL A 79 -12.40 -10.97 -2.83
N ASP A 80 -13.72 -10.86 -2.62
CA ASP A 80 -14.74 -11.73 -3.21
C ASP A 80 -14.59 -11.65 -4.74
N ARG A 81 -13.67 -12.46 -5.26
CA ARG A 81 -13.31 -12.53 -6.67
C ARG A 81 -14.14 -13.65 -7.25
N ILE A 82 -15.17 -13.28 -8.00
CA ILE A 82 -15.82 -14.25 -8.85
C ILE A 82 -14.96 -14.37 -10.10
N VAL A 83 -14.27 -15.50 -10.19
CA VAL A 83 -13.55 -15.89 -11.39
C VAL A 83 -14.54 -16.59 -12.32
N PHE A 84 -14.88 -15.92 -13.42
CA PHE A 84 -15.71 -16.50 -14.46
C PHE A 84 -14.80 -17.17 -15.50
N TYR A 85 -14.90 -18.48 -15.59
CA TYR A 85 -14.22 -19.28 -16.58
C TYR A 85 -15.13 -19.47 -17.78
N LYS A 86 -14.65 -19.12 -18.97
CA LYS A 86 -15.36 -19.46 -20.21
C LYS A 86 -14.40 -20.12 -21.19
N CYS A 87 -14.54 -21.44 -21.34
CA CYS A 87 -13.93 -22.19 -22.43
C CYS A 87 -14.74 -21.93 -23.71
N PHE A 88 -14.43 -20.85 -24.42
CA PHE A 88 -14.90 -20.68 -25.79
C PHE A 88 -13.79 -21.11 -26.75
N GLU A 89 -14.15 -21.98 -27.68
CA GLU A 89 -13.32 -22.22 -28.86
C GLU A 89 -13.45 -21.07 -29.87
N PHE A 90 -14.52 -20.25 -29.86
CA PHE A 90 -14.74 -19.21 -30.89
C PHE A 90 -15.36 -17.91 -30.35
N PHE A 91 -14.80 -16.77 -30.80
CA PHE A 91 -15.40 -15.43 -30.70
C PHE A 91 -15.98 -14.98 -32.03
N ARG A 92 -16.83 -13.95 -32.02
CA ARG A 92 -17.44 -13.41 -33.24
C ARG A 92 -16.35 -12.99 -34.24
N ASP A 93 -16.51 -13.41 -35.49
CA ASP A 93 -15.51 -13.26 -36.55
C ASP A 93 -15.11 -11.79 -36.79
N ASP A 94 -16.04 -10.86 -36.65
CA ASP A 94 -15.78 -9.41 -36.76
C ASP A 94 -14.81 -8.91 -35.69
N LEU A 95 -15.03 -9.32 -34.44
CA LEU A 95 -14.14 -8.98 -33.33
C LEU A 95 -12.77 -9.63 -33.50
N VAL A 96 -12.72 -10.88 -33.97
CA VAL A 96 -11.44 -11.58 -34.17
C VAL A 96 -10.63 -10.93 -35.30
N ARG A 97 -11.29 -10.53 -36.39
CA ARG A 97 -10.66 -9.86 -37.53
C ARG A 97 -10.10 -8.48 -37.21
N ASP A 98 -10.68 -7.79 -36.24
CA ASP A 98 -10.22 -6.47 -35.80
C ASP A 98 -8.96 -6.54 -34.90
N GLY A 99 -8.38 -7.73 -34.71
CA GLY A 99 -7.08 -7.93 -34.05
C GLY A 99 -7.04 -7.30 -32.67
N LEU A 100 -6.07 -6.43 -32.42
CA LEU A 100 -5.84 -5.77 -31.13
C LEU A 100 -7.10 -5.04 -30.59
N GLU A 101 -7.75 -4.23 -31.41
CA GLU A 101 -8.93 -3.46 -30.99
C GLU A 101 -10.17 -4.34 -30.83
N GLY A 102 -10.22 -5.43 -31.60
CA GLY A 102 -11.20 -6.50 -31.43
C GLY A 102 -11.07 -7.23 -30.09
N GLY A 103 -9.84 -7.58 -29.71
CA GLY A 103 -9.53 -8.19 -28.43
C GLY A 103 -9.94 -7.31 -27.24
N LYS A 104 -9.55 -6.03 -27.25
CA LYS A 104 -9.91 -5.07 -26.19
C LYS A 104 -11.42 -4.94 -26.01
N ARG A 105 -12.16 -4.81 -27.12
CA ARG A 105 -13.63 -4.75 -27.08
C ARG A 105 -14.24 -6.04 -26.56
N THR A 106 -13.69 -7.18 -26.95
CA THR A 106 -14.18 -8.49 -26.48
C THR A 106 -14.02 -8.63 -24.96
N ALA A 107 -12.88 -8.24 -24.39
CA ALA A 107 -12.66 -8.24 -22.95
C ALA A 107 -13.71 -7.40 -22.22
N SER A 108 -13.93 -6.16 -22.68
CA SER A 108 -14.95 -5.26 -22.11
C SER A 108 -16.37 -5.83 -22.20
N ILE A 109 -16.76 -6.38 -23.35
CA ILE A 109 -18.08 -6.98 -23.56
C ILE A 109 -18.32 -8.18 -22.65
N LEU A 110 -17.33 -9.08 -22.54
CA LEU A 110 -17.46 -10.26 -21.68
C LEU A 110 -17.59 -9.87 -20.21
N LYS A 111 -16.75 -8.95 -19.74
CA LYS A 111 -16.79 -8.48 -18.35
C LYS A 111 -18.15 -7.86 -18.01
N GLN A 112 -18.65 -6.97 -18.86
CA GLN A 112 -19.98 -6.35 -18.69
C GLN A 112 -21.12 -7.37 -18.72
N ALA A 113 -21.04 -8.38 -19.59
CA ALA A 113 -22.03 -9.44 -19.66
C ALA A 113 -22.08 -10.25 -18.36
N VAL A 114 -20.91 -10.66 -17.83
CA VAL A 114 -20.81 -11.40 -16.57
C VAL A 114 -21.28 -10.56 -15.39
N GLU A 115 -20.86 -9.30 -15.30
CA GLU A 115 -21.33 -8.37 -14.26
C GLU A 115 -22.86 -8.19 -14.30
N GLY A 116 -23.44 -8.11 -15.51
CA GLY A 116 -24.88 -8.02 -15.72
C GLY A 116 -25.62 -9.28 -15.28
N GLU A 117 -25.11 -10.46 -15.64
CA GLU A 117 -25.69 -11.74 -15.23
C GLU A 117 -25.62 -11.93 -13.71
N LEU A 118 -24.49 -11.64 -13.08
CA LEU A 118 -24.33 -11.72 -11.61
C LEU A 118 -25.32 -10.82 -10.87
N LYS A 119 -25.48 -9.57 -11.32
CA LYS A 119 -26.48 -8.64 -10.76
C LYS A 119 -27.92 -9.14 -10.94
N SER A 120 -28.20 -9.85 -12.04
CA SER A 120 -29.52 -10.42 -12.30
C SER A 120 -29.79 -11.68 -11.46
N PHE A 121 -28.74 -12.47 -11.18
CA PHE A 121 -28.82 -13.70 -10.39
C PHE A 121 -29.02 -13.40 -8.90
N ASP A 122 -28.24 -12.46 -8.35
CA ASP A 122 -28.38 -12.02 -6.96
C ASP A 122 -28.21 -10.48 -6.86
N PRO A 123 -29.33 -9.74 -6.75
CA PRO A 123 -29.30 -8.29 -6.59
C PRO A 123 -28.67 -7.81 -5.27
N SER A 124 -28.47 -8.69 -4.29
CA SER A 124 -27.83 -8.36 -3.00
C SER A 124 -26.31 -8.42 -3.06
N MET A 125 -25.73 -8.85 -4.18
CA MET A 125 -24.30 -8.97 -4.36
C MET A 125 -23.57 -7.64 -4.15
N PRO A 126 -22.42 -7.63 -3.45
CA PRO A 126 -21.73 -6.40 -3.15
C PRO A 126 -21.28 -5.65 -4.42
N HIS A 127 -21.49 -4.34 -4.46
CA HIS A 127 -21.07 -3.50 -5.59
C HIS A 127 -19.54 -3.44 -5.80
N HIS A 128 -18.75 -3.86 -4.80
CA HIS A 128 -17.30 -3.88 -4.86
C HIS A 128 -16.73 -5.21 -5.36
N LEU A 129 -17.59 -6.17 -5.72
CA LEU A 129 -17.18 -7.46 -6.24
C LEU A 129 -16.40 -7.27 -7.55
N GLN A 130 -15.19 -7.84 -7.60
CA GLN A 130 -14.35 -7.79 -8.79
C GLN A 130 -14.59 -9.03 -9.64
N VAL A 131 -15.08 -8.82 -10.87
CA VAL A 131 -15.24 -9.89 -11.85
C VAL A 131 -13.92 -10.09 -12.60
N ILE A 132 -13.38 -11.30 -12.50
CA ILE A 132 -12.22 -11.73 -13.27
C ILE A 132 -12.71 -12.64 -14.39
N VAL A 133 -12.34 -12.31 -15.63
CA VAL A 133 -12.70 -13.12 -16.80
C VAL A 133 -11.45 -13.80 -17.31
N ARG A 134 -11.43 -15.14 -17.30
CA ARG A 134 -10.33 -15.91 -17.87
C ARG A 134 -10.81 -16.87 -18.95
N VAL A 135 -10.22 -16.72 -20.13
CA VAL A 135 -10.50 -17.54 -21.31
C VAL A 135 -9.34 -18.49 -21.51
N TYR A 136 -9.65 -19.79 -21.50
CA TYR A 136 -8.69 -20.86 -21.78
C TYR A 136 -8.95 -21.45 -23.15
N ALA A 137 -7.96 -21.44 -24.02
CA ALA A 137 -8.06 -22.11 -25.31
C ALA A 137 -6.72 -22.68 -25.76
N ASN A 138 -6.78 -23.70 -26.61
CA ASN A 138 -5.63 -24.15 -27.37
C ASN A 138 -5.36 -23.14 -28.50
N LEU A 139 -4.48 -22.16 -28.26
CA LEU A 139 -4.25 -21.07 -29.22
C LEU A 139 -3.74 -21.58 -30.57
N LYS A 140 -2.91 -22.62 -30.57
CA LYS A 140 -2.36 -23.20 -31.81
C LYS A 140 -3.44 -23.91 -32.62
N GLY A 141 -4.28 -24.69 -31.96
CA GLY A 141 -5.44 -25.33 -32.58
C GLY A 141 -6.42 -24.30 -33.12
N LEU A 142 -6.69 -23.26 -32.34
CA LEU A 142 -7.59 -22.17 -32.70
C LEU A 142 -7.07 -21.35 -33.90
N ALA A 143 -5.79 -21.00 -33.93
CA ALA A 143 -5.16 -20.32 -35.06
C ALA A 143 -5.28 -21.14 -36.36
N LYS A 144 -5.08 -22.46 -36.26
CA LYS A 144 -5.28 -23.36 -37.39
C LYS A 144 -6.73 -23.35 -37.87
N THR A 145 -7.69 -23.45 -36.96
CA THR A 145 -9.11 -23.42 -37.33
C THR A 145 -9.50 -22.09 -37.98
N TYR A 146 -9.08 -20.95 -37.44
CA TYR A 146 -9.39 -19.64 -38.02
C TYR A 146 -8.78 -19.43 -39.41
N LYS A 147 -7.64 -20.07 -39.68
CA LYS A 147 -7.05 -20.11 -41.01
C LYS A 147 -7.86 -20.99 -41.95
N ASP A 148 -8.19 -22.21 -41.53
CA ASP A 148 -8.92 -23.19 -42.33
C ASP A 148 -10.34 -22.70 -42.69
N THR A 149 -10.96 -21.90 -41.82
CA THR A 149 -12.29 -21.29 -42.05
C THR A 149 -12.24 -19.92 -42.74
N SER A 150 -11.06 -19.43 -43.14
CA SER A 150 -10.88 -18.10 -43.76
C SER A 150 -11.40 -16.92 -42.91
N ILE A 151 -11.42 -17.08 -41.59
CA ILE A 151 -11.75 -16.00 -40.66
C ILE A 151 -10.54 -15.08 -40.51
N LEU A 152 -9.35 -15.66 -40.33
CA LEU A 152 -8.09 -14.92 -40.25
C LEU A 152 -7.14 -15.33 -41.40
N PRO A 153 -6.55 -14.35 -42.11
CA PRO A 153 -5.65 -14.64 -43.23
C PRO A 153 -4.26 -15.09 -42.77
N ALA A 154 -3.84 -14.75 -41.54
CA ALA A 154 -2.53 -15.08 -40.99
C ALA A 154 -2.61 -15.42 -39.48
N PRO A 155 -1.73 -16.29 -38.96
CA PRO A 155 -1.66 -16.63 -37.53
C PRO A 155 -1.45 -15.41 -36.62
N ASP A 156 -0.64 -14.45 -37.05
CA ASP A 156 -0.31 -13.21 -36.32
C ASP A 156 -1.57 -12.36 -35.99
N SER A 157 -2.66 -12.54 -36.74
CA SER A 157 -3.93 -11.86 -36.46
C SER A 157 -4.60 -12.37 -35.18
N LEU A 158 -4.43 -13.66 -34.83
CA LEU A 158 -4.94 -14.19 -33.57
C LEU A 158 -4.08 -13.71 -32.40
N GLU A 159 -2.76 -13.64 -32.57
CA GLU A 159 -1.86 -13.09 -31.54
C GLU A 159 -2.20 -11.63 -31.21
N ALA A 160 -2.47 -10.82 -32.24
CA ALA A 160 -2.92 -9.44 -32.04
C ALA A 160 -4.24 -9.38 -31.26
N PHE A 161 -5.19 -10.27 -31.56
CA PHE A 161 -6.45 -10.38 -30.81
C PHE A 161 -6.24 -10.77 -29.35
N VAL A 162 -5.45 -11.82 -29.09
CA VAL A 162 -5.12 -12.28 -27.73
C VAL A 162 -4.42 -11.19 -26.93
N SER A 163 -3.43 -10.51 -27.54
CA SER A 163 -2.76 -9.36 -26.93
C SER A 163 -3.75 -8.24 -26.64
N GLY A 164 -4.68 -7.97 -27.55
CA GLY A 164 -5.73 -6.97 -27.37
C GLY A 164 -6.65 -7.30 -26.19
N PHE A 165 -7.03 -8.57 -26.05
CA PHE A 165 -7.85 -9.05 -24.95
C PHE A 165 -7.15 -8.83 -23.60
N ASN A 166 -5.89 -9.28 -23.49
CA ASN A 166 -5.09 -9.17 -22.26
C ASN A 166 -4.76 -7.71 -21.90
N MET A 167 -4.70 -6.81 -22.89
CA MET A 167 -4.51 -5.38 -22.68
C MET A 167 -5.82 -4.61 -22.43
N GLY A 168 -6.97 -5.24 -22.65
CA GLY A 168 -8.28 -4.58 -22.60
C GLY A 168 -8.72 -4.21 -21.19
N ASP A 169 -8.40 -5.06 -20.21
CA ASP A 169 -8.72 -4.86 -18.79
C ASP A 169 -7.76 -5.70 -17.93
N THR A 170 -7.33 -5.18 -16.79
CA THR A 170 -6.38 -5.87 -15.89
C THR A 170 -6.95 -7.13 -15.24
N LEU A 171 -8.28 -7.33 -15.29
CA LEU A 171 -8.97 -8.51 -14.76
C LEU A 171 -9.43 -9.46 -15.89
N CYS A 172 -8.96 -9.28 -17.12
CA CYS A 172 -9.28 -10.11 -18.27
C CYS A 172 -8.03 -10.79 -18.84
N ASP A 173 -8.00 -12.11 -18.80
CA ASP A 173 -6.88 -12.91 -19.30
C ASP A 173 -7.34 -13.92 -20.36
N TYR A 174 -6.61 -14.00 -21.46
CA TYR A 174 -6.69 -15.05 -22.46
C TYR A 174 -5.41 -15.89 -22.37
N VAL A 175 -5.58 -17.14 -21.94
CA VAL A 175 -4.49 -18.03 -21.56
C VAL A 175 -4.45 -19.23 -22.49
N ASP A 176 -3.27 -19.51 -23.04
CA ASP A 176 -3.03 -20.75 -23.78
C ASP A 176 -3.09 -21.95 -22.84
N ALA A 177 -4.02 -22.85 -23.11
CA ALA A 177 -4.17 -24.10 -22.39
C ALA A 177 -3.23 -25.19 -22.92
N GLY A 178 -2.64 -25.00 -24.10
CA GLY A 178 -1.80 -26.00 -24.76
C GLY A 178 -2.58 -26.95 -25.67
N ASN A 179 -1.87 -27.90 -26.29
CA ASN A 179 -2.36 -28.66 -27.45
C ASN A 179 -3.18 -29.92 -27.12
N GLY A 180 -3.39 -30.24 -25.85
CA GLY A 180 -4.15 -31.43 -25.45
C GLY A 180 -5.66 -31.16 -25.46
N LYS A 181 -6.44 -32.19 -25.82
CA LYS A 181 -7.90 -32.10 -25.96
C LYS A 181 -8.62 -31.73 -24.65
N GLU A 182 -7.98 -31.97 -23.50
CA GLU A 182 -8.53 -31.74 -22.16
C GLU A 182 -7.75 -30.69 -21.36
N CYS A 183 -6.71 -30.06 -21.93
CA CYS A 183 -5.83 -29.17 -21.16
C CYS A 183 -6.53 -27.89 -20.67
N ALA A 184 -7.52 -27.39 -21.42
CA ALA A 184 -8.33 -26.26 -20.98
C ALA A 184 -9.19 -26.63 -19.76
N ASP A 185 -9.81 -27.81 -19.81
CA ASP A 185 -10.66 -28.32 -18.73
C ASP A 185 -9.84 -28.65 -17.47
N GLU A 186 -8.63 -29.21 -17.62
CA GLU A 186 -7.71 -29.47 -16.51
C GLU A 186 -7.23 -28.17 -15.84
N LYS A 187 -6.93 -27.12 -16.61
CA LYS A 187 -6.56 -25.82 -16.05
C LYS A 187 -7.69 -25.17 -15.26
N VAL A 188 -8.91 -25.21 -15.78
CA VAL A 188 -10.09 -24.69 -15.07
C VAL A 188 -10.32 -25.47 -13.77
N LYS A 189 -10.18 -26.80 -13.78
CA LYS A 189 -10.30 -27.63 -12.57
C LYS A 189 -9.24 -27.31 -11.51
N GLY A 190 -8.02 -26.96 -11.92
CA GLY A 190 -6.94 -26.60 -11.01
C GLY A 190 -7.08 -25.21 -10.39
N GLU A 191 -7.79 -24.28 -11.04
CA GLU A 191 -8.00 -22.91 -10.56
C GLU A 191 -9.32 -22.69 -9.81
N LEU A 192 -10.29 -23.60 -9.96
CA LEU A 192 -11.49 -23.62 -9.14
C LEU A 192 -11.14 -24.06 -7.72
N VAL A 193 -10.95 -23.08 -6.82
CA VAL A 193 -11.06 -23.34 -5.38
C VAL A 193 -12.52 -23.73 -5.12
N PRO A 194 -12.81 -24.84 -4.40
CA PRO A 194 -14.17 -25.16 -4.00
C PRO A 194 -14.76 -23.97 -3.25
N PHE A 195 -15.74 -23.31 -3.84
CA PHE A 195 -16.64 -22.45 -3.09
C PHE A 195 -17.55 -23.40 -2.31
N ASP A 196 -17.11 -23.79 -1.11
CA ASP A 196 -17.96 -24.44 -0.13
C ASP A 196 -18.98 -23.39 0.35
N PHE A 197 -20.17 -23.41 -0.24
CA PHE A 197 -21.34 -22.77 0.36
C PHE A 197 -21.90 -23.74 1.42
N GLU A 198 -21.70 -23.43 2.70
CA GLU A 198 -22.57 -23.94 3.79
C GLU A 198 -23.92 -23.21 3.79
#